data_AF-A0A1V5W008-F1
#
_entry.id   AF-A0A1V5W008-F1
#
_cell.length_a   1.000
_cell.length_b   1.000
_cell.length_c   1.000
_cell.angle_alpha   90.00
_cell.angle_beta   90.00
_cell.angle_gamma   90.00
#
_symmetry.space_group_name_H-M   'P 1'
#
loop_
_entity.id
_entity.type
_entity.pdbx_description
1 polymer ?
#
loop_
_entity_poly.entity_id
_entity_poly.type
_entity_poly.pdbx_seq_one_letter_code
_entity_poly.pdbx_strand_id
1 'polypeptide(L)'
;MLKKFFLFSLIAVPLFLGAQAYKPTNYIVVDQFGYLPESRKIAVIRNPEQGFDAAETFKPGRTYALVDAKSKRHVFKSKPVAWNNGSIDPSSGDIVWHFDFSSVTKEGTYFVLDIERRVRSHEFQISANVYKEILKQAFKTFYYQRAGFPKTAKIAGEGWADGASHLGKLQDPNCRQWGLQNDASTEKDVRGGWYDAGDFNKYTNWTSDYIIYMLLAYEENPKAWTDDFNIPESGNSIPDILDEAIFGLEHLLRLQFSSGSVISIVGLDEASPPSSASKPSYWGSPSTSSTLSAVAAYAYGAKVVKPYNEKLAAKLTEAAKLSWDWAEANPNMKFYNNSAQHGTQGLGAGQQEVDDMGLIEKRLQAALRMYDLTGNEVYKKIFEDNYKKLKMIAWTLVFPFGEYNQDLLLYYTKLPKADPVIVEHIKAVYKQATDTIHNLFAIKNNDDPYLSYQKDYVWGSNGTKAKQGNIYYNLVQYNIMPEMQDEAKKIAEYYIHYLHGVNPLNKCYLTNMSAYGAENSVNQIYHMWFVQGSKKWDEVGKSTYGPPPGFITGGPNKEYDWDKCCPENCDSKENNAKCFELDVKPLKNQPAQKSYMDFNQGWPLNSWSVGENSNGYQVQYLRLLSKFVK
;
A
#
# COMPACT_ATOMS: atom_id res chain seq x y z
N MET A 1 -33.60 9.35 -88.24
CA MET A 1 -33.82 10.05 -86.96
C MET A 1 -33.74 9.04 -85.82
N LEU A 2 -32.58 8.88 -85.19
CA LEU A 2 -32.40 8.01 -84.02
C LEU A 2 -32.61 8.84 -82.73
N LYS A 3 -33.58 8.47 -81.90
CA LYS A 3 -33.78 9.03 -80.56
C LYS A 3 -32.93 8.22 -79.56
N LYS A 4 -31.94 8.88 -78.94
CA LYS A 4 -31.16 8.32 -77.81
C LYS A 4 -31.93 8.57 -76.51
N PHE A 5 -32.23 7.49 -75.78
CA PHE A 5 -32.68 7.54 -74.38
C PHE A 5 -31.45 7.65 -73.48
N PHE A 6 -31.40 8.67 -72.62
CA PHE A 6 -30.42 8.76 -71.52
C PHE A 6 -31.05 8.15 -70.26
N LEU A 7 -30.49 7.03 -69.80
CA LEU A 7 -30.79 6.42 -68.51
C LEU A 7 -29.87 7.07 -67.46
N PHE A 8 -30.42 7.86 -66.54
CA PHE A 8 -29.69 8.33 -65.36
C PHE A 8 -29.72 7.24 -64.29
N SER A 9 -28.59 6.58 -64.06
CA SER A 9 -28.40 5.65 -62.94
C SER A 9 -28.04 6.43 -61.69
N LEU A 10 -28.97 6.56 -60.74
CA LEU A 10 -28.68 7.09 -59.40
C LEU A 10 -27.86 6.04 -58.63
N ILE A 11 -26.55 6.26 -58.49
CA ILE A 11 -25.71 5.47 -57.58
C ILE A 11 -25.92 6.04 -56.17
N ALA A 12 -26.73 5.34 -55.36
CA ALA A 12 -26.81 5.61 -53.93
C ALA A 12 -25.54 5.09 -53.25
N VAL A 13 -24.64 5.99 -52.89
CA VAL A 13 -23.49 5.68 -52.02
C VAL A 13 -23.98 5.61 -50.58
N PRO A 14 -23.93 4.45 -49.89
CA PRO A 14 -24.25 4.40 -48.47
C PRO A 14 -23.15 5.15 -47.70
N LEU A 15 -23.48 6.33 -47.18
CA LEU A 15 -22.69 7.02 -46.17
C LEU A 15 -22.75 6.18 -44.87
N PHE A 16 -21.81 5.26 -44.71
CA PHE A 16 -21.47 4.74 -43.40
C PHE A 16 -20.83 5.87 -42.58
N LEU A 17 -21.66 6.64 -41.87
CA LEU A 17 -21.21 7.44 -40.73
C LEU A 17 -20.70 6.47 -39.67
N GLY A 18 -19.43 6.06 -39.79
CA GLY A 18 -18.75 5.31 -38.75
C GLY A 18 -18.83 6.11 -37.45
N ALA A 19 -19.43 5.53 -36.41
CA ALA A 19 -19.45 6.12 -35.09
C ALA A 19 -18.00 6.31 -34.64
N GLN A 20 -17.48 7.53 -34.73
CA GLN A 20 -16.11 7.82 -34.34
C GLN A 20 -15.97 7.57 -32.83
N ALA A 21 -15.15 6.58 -32.47
CA ALA A 21 -14.91 6.20 -31.09
C ALA A 21 -14.35 7.40 -30.31
N TYR A 22 -14.89 7.67 -29.12
CA TYR A 22 -14.38 8.69 -28.23
C TYR A 22 -13.00 8.27 -27.71
N LYS A 23 -12.00 9.15 -27.89
CA LYS A 23 -10.65 8.90 -27.42
C LYS A 23 -10.55 9.13 -25.91
N PRO A 24 -9.93 8.20 -25.15
CA PRO A 24 -9.53 8.47 -23.77
C PRO A 24 -8.64 9.71 -23.67
N THR A 25 -8.71 10.41 -22.55
CA THR A 25 -7.87 11.57 -22.23
C THR A 25 -7.38 11.53 -20.79
N ASN A 26 -6.21 12.12 -20.53
CA ASN A 26 -5.64 12.25 -19.18
C ASN A 26 -6.33 13.34 -18.33
N TYR A 27 -7.22 14.12 -18.92
CA TYR A 27 -7.85 15.28 -18.26
C TYR A 27 -9.21 14.98 -17.61
N ILE A 28 -9.74 13.77 -17.79
CA ILE A 28 -10.97 13.30 -17.13
C ILE A 28 -10.61 12.07 -16.31
N VAL A 29 -10.32 12.29 -15.03
CA VAL A 29 -9.80 11.26 -14.13
C VAL A 29 -10.89 10.68 -13.25
N VAL A 30 -10.84 9.36 -13.06
CA VAL A 30 -11.84 8.54 -12.37
C VAL A 30 -11.12 7.43 -11.59
N ASP A 31 -11.81 6.77 -10.68
CA ASP A 31 -11.37 5.45 -10.21
C ASP A 31 -11.43 4.50 -11.41
N GLN A 32 -10.27 4.01 -11.85
CA GLN A 32 -10.19 3.21 -13.08
C GLN A 32 -10.83 1.83 -12.94
N PHE A 33 -10.98 1.31 -11.71
CA PHE A 33 -11.77 0.09 -11.47
C PHE A 33 -13.25 0.44 -11.37
N GLY A 34 -13.56 1.49 -10.61
CA GLY A 34 -14.88 2.12 -10.56
C GLY A 34 -15.40 2.36 -9.14
N TYR A 35 -16.72 2.22 -8.96
CA TYR A 35 -17.43 2.71 -7.78
C TYR A 35 -18.49 1.72 -7.27
N LEU A 36 -18.75 1.68 -5.97
CA LEU A 36 -19.91 0.96 -5.45
C LEU A 36 -21.21 1.72 -5.81
N PRO A 37 -22.37 1.04 -5.89
CA PRO A 37 -23.64 1.68 -6.21
C PRO A 37 -23.99 2.85 -5.29
N GLU A 38 -23.64 2.78 -4.00
CA GLU A 38 -23.98 3.79 -2.98
C GLU A 38 -22.85 4.81 -2.71
N SER A 39 -21.69 4.68 -3.38
CA SER A 39 -20.56 5.61 -3.20
C SER A 39 -20.91 7.00 -3.68
N ARG A 40 -20.17 8.01 -3.20
CA ARG A 40 -20.05 9.28 -3.92
C ARG A 40 -19.15 9.06 -5.13
N LYS A 41 -19.63 9.46 -6.32
CA LYS A 41 -18.99 9.16 -7.59
C LYS A 41 -18.71 10.48 -8.30
N ILE A 42 -17.45 10.88 -8.29
CA ILE A 42 -17.01 12.16 -8.85
C ILE A 42 -15.88 11.86 -9.83
N ALA A 43 -16.06 12.32 -11.07
CA ALA A 43 -14.96 12.47 -12.00
C ALA A 43 -14.33 13.84 -11.79
N VAL A 44 -13.00 13.87 -11.75
CA VAL A 44 -12.21 15.08 -11.63
C VAL A 44 -11.75 15.48 -13.02
N ILE A 45 -12.08 16.69 -13.44
CA ILE A 45 -11.65 17.26 -14.72
C ILE A 45 -10.53 18.24 -14.41
N ARG A 46 -9.35 18.04 -14.99
CA ARG A 46 -8.16 18.85 -14.70
C ARG A 46 -7.69 19.65 -15.90
N ASN A 47 -7.25 20.87 -15.64
CA ASN A 47 -6.47 21.71 -16.54
C ASN A 47 -5.13 22.02 -15.86
N PRO A 48 -4.00 21.47 -16.35
CA PRO A 48 -2.70 21.75 -15.75
C PRO A 48 -2.27 23.20 -15.97
N GLU A 49 -1.82 23.86 -14.91
CA GLU A 49 -1.25 25.22 -14.96
C GLU A 49 0.17 25.27 -14.39
N GLN A 50 0.54 24.31 -13.53
CA GLN A 50 1.87 24.16 -12.95
C GLN A 50 2.30 22.69 -12.95
N GLY A 51 3.61 22.47 -13.13
CA GLY A 51 4.22 21.15 -13.18
C GLY A 51 4.72 20.76 -14.58
N PHE A 52 5.18 19.52 -14.74
CA PHE A 52 5.81 19.04 -15.98
C PHE A 52 4.87 19.07 -17.19
N ASP A 53 3.56 19.01 -16.95
CA ASP A 53 2.50 19.03 -17.94
C ASP A 53 1.84 20.41 -18.08
N ALA A 54 2.40 21.48 -17.51
CA ALA A 54 1.84 22.85 -17.59
C ALA A 54 1.78 23.43 -19.02
N ALA A 55 2.52 22.85 -19.97
CA ALA A 55 2.43 23.21 -21.38
C ALA A 55 1.19 22.59 -22.06
N GLU A 56 0.57 21.59 -21.44
CA GLU A 56 -0.71 21.04 -21.87
C GLU A 56 -1.84 21.99 -21.45
N THR A 57 -2.94 22.02 -22.19
CA THR A 57 -4.10 22.84 -21.83
C THR A 57 -5.36 22.07 -22.14
N PHE A 58 -6.24 22.00 -21.15
CA PHE A 58 -7.57 21.43 -21.30
C PHE A 58 -8.62 22.40 -20.80
N LYS A 59 -9.48 22.86 -21.70
CA LYS A 59 -10.64 23.68 -21.33
C LYS A 59 -11.89 22.79 -21.32
N PRO A 60 -12.53 22.55 -20.16
CA PRO A 60 -13.72 21.70 -20.08
C PRO A 60 -14.85 22.20 -20.99
N GLY A 61 -15.56 21.27 -21.62
CA GLY A 61 -16.84 21.55 -22.27
C GLY A 61 -17.93 21.93 -21.28
N ARG A 62 -19.04 22.50 -21.76
CA ARG A 62 -20.12 22.96 -20.86
C ARG A 62 -20.97 21.82 -20.31
N THR A 63 -20.97 20.66 -20.96
CA THR A 63 -21.81 19.51 -20.59
C THR A 63 -21.04 18.21 -20.67
N TYR A 64 -21.11 17.44 -19.60
CA TYR A 64 -20.54 16.11 -19.48
C TYR A 64 -21.67 15.08 -19.39
N ALA A 65 -21.37 13.86 -19.82
CA ALA A 65 -22.28 12.72 -19.69
C ALA A 65 -21.60 11.53 -19.06
N LEU A 66 -22.33 10.81 -18.20
CA LEU A 66 -22.02 9.41 -17.93
C LEU A 66 -22.64 8.57 -19.05
N VAL A 67 -21.83 7.76 -19.73
CA VAL A 67 -22.26 6.95 -20.87
C VAL A 67 -22.12 5.48 -20.53
N ASP A 68 -23.19 4.72 -20.71
CA ASP A 68 -23.16 3.26 -20.61
C ASP A 68 -22.33 2.69 -21.76
N ALA A 69 -21.24 1.99 -21.44
CA ALA A 69 -20.24 1.58 -22.41
C ALA A 69 -20.78 0.55 -23.42
N LYS A 70 -21.81 -0.22 -23.07
CA LYS A 70 -22.40 -1.24 -23.94
C LYS A 70 -23.41 -0.64 -24.91
N SER A 71 -24.40 0.07 -24.38
CA SER A 71 -25.51 0.65 -25.14
C SER A 71 -25.17 1.99 -25.78
N LYS A 72 -24.06 2.61 -25.38
CA LYS A 72 -23.61 3.96 -25.78
C LYS A 72 -24.64 5.06 -25.44
N ARG A 73 -25.62 4.78 -24.57
CA ARG A 73 -26.60 5.77 -24.13
C ARG A 73 -26.01 6.67 -23.05
N HIS A 74 -26.31 7.96 -23.13
CA HIS A 74 -26.01 8.91 -22.07
C HIS A 74 -27.03 8.68 -20.95
N VAL A 75 -26.60 8.12 -19.82
CA VAL A 75 -27.48 7.77 -18.69
C VAL A 75 -27.63 8.90 -17.68
N PHE A 76 -26.69 9.85 -17.69
CA PHE A 76 -26.72 11.06 -16.87
C PHE A 76 -26.01 12.20 -17.62
N LYS A 77 -26.46 13.45 -17.45
CA LYS A 77 -25.83 14.65 -18.01
C LYS A 77 -25.87 15.78 -16.99
N SER A 78 -24.76 16.48 -16.84
CA SER A 78 -24.68 17.67 -15.98
C SER A 78 -23.53 18.57 -16.45
N LYS A 79 -23.49 19.79 -15.92
CA LYS A 79 -22.34 20.69 -16.08
C LYS A 79 -21.30 20.36 -15.00
N PRO A 80 -20.00 20.36 -15.31
CA PRO A 80 -18.97 20.22 -14.30
C PRO A 80 -18.89 21.51 -13.47
N VAL A 81 -18.62 21.40 -12.16
CA VAL A 81 -18.57 22.51 -11.21
C VAL A 81 -17.13 22.87 -10.93
N ALA A 82 -16.74 24.13 -11.12
CA ALA A 82 -15.37 24.57 -10.85
C ALA A 82 -15.06 24.45 -9.35
N TRP A 83 -13.93 23.84 -9.02
CA TRP A 83 -13.40 23.82 -7.67
C TRP A 83 -12.84 25.20 -7.32
N ASN A 84 -13.12 25.67 -6.10
CA ASN A 84 -12.59 26.92 -5.54
C ASN A 84 -12.59 28.13 -6.51
N ASN A 85 -13.71 28.33 -7.20
CA ASN A 85 -13.92 29.38 -8.20
C ASN A 85 -12.88 29.39 -9.36
N GLY A 86 -12.32 28.24 -9.69
CA GLY A 86 -11.33 28.10 -10.76
C GLY A 86 -9.90 28.48 -10.35
N SER A 87 -9.60 28.47 -9.05
CA SER A 87 -8.23 28.68 -8.55
C SER A 87 -7.31 27.50 -8.86
N ILE A 88 -6.02 27.77 -8.99
CA ILE A 88 -4.99 26.73 -9.09
C ILE A 88 -4.82 26.09 -7.71
N ASP A 89 -4.97 24.78 -7.61
CA ASP A 89 -4.60 24.04 -6.40
C ASP A 89 -3.08 23.95 -6.28
N PRO A 90 -2.46 24.40 -5.17
CA PRO A 90 -1.01 24.36 -5.02
C PRO A 90 -0.43 22.94 -4.91
N SER A 91 -1.23 21.93 -4.52
CA SER A 91 -0.71 20.57 -4.33
C SER A 91 -0.63 19.77 -5.63
N SER A 92 -1.56 19.99 -6.56
CA SER A 92 -1.57 19.39 -7.91
C SER A 92 -1.02 20.31 -8.99
N GLY A 93 -1.12 21.63 -8.83
CA GLY A 93 -0.82 22.60 -9.88
C GLY A 93 -1.91 22.71 -10.95
N ASP A 94 -3.13 22.24 -10.66
CA ASP A 94 -4.23 22.20 -11.63
C ASP A 94 -5.35 23.18 -11.27
N ILE A 95 -6.06 23.66 -12.29
CA ILE A 95 -7.44 24.14 -12.13
C ILE A 95 -8.37 22.95 -12.36
N VAL A 96 -9.32 22.76 -11.45
CA VAL A 96 -10.16 21.55 -11.43
C VAL A 96 -11.65 21.85 -11.49
N TRP A 97 -12.40 20.93 -12.10
CA TRP A 97 -13.85 20.84 -12.01
C TRP A 97 -14.30 19.44 -11.58
N HIS A 98 -15.44 19.37 -10.91
CA HIS A 98 -16.07 18.12 -10.47
C HIS A 98 -17.31 17.81 -11.30
N PHE A 99 -17.39 16.57 -11.78
CA PHE A 99 -18.60 16.01 -12.38
C PHE A 99 -19.13 14.91 -11.46
N ASP A 100 -20.13 15.26 -10.66
CA ASP A 100 -20.79 14.34 -9.72
C ASP A 100 -21.92 13.57 -10.43
N PHE A 101 -21.78 12.24 -10.47
CA PHE A 101 -22.76 11.30 -11.02
C PHE A 101 -23.22 10.29 -9.97
N SER A 102 -23.13 10.63 -8.69
CA SER A 102 -23.47 9.76 -7.55
C SER A 102 -24.89 9.21 -7.62
N SER A 103 -25.83 9.96 -8.24
CA SER A 103 -27.23 9.54 -8.43
C SER A 103 -27.41 8.31 -9.32
N VAL A 104 -26.40 7.94 -10.11
CA VAL A 104 -26.43 6.72 -10.91
C VAL A 104 -25.93 5.55 -10.06
N THR A 105 -26.85 4.66 -9.69
CA THR A 105 -26.56 3.46 -8.88
C THR A 105 -26.66 2.17 -9.68
N LYS A 106 -27.18 2.24 -10.92
CA LYS A 106 -27.36 1.07 -11.77
C LYS A 106 -26.01 0.46 -12.13
N GLU A 107 -25.83 -0.81 -11.83
CA GLU A 107 -24.61 -1.54 -12.18
C GLU A 107 -24.38 -1.61 -13.70
N GLY A 108 -23.11 -1.57 -14.09
CA GLY A 108 -22.69 -1.61 -15.48
C GLY A 108 -21.30 -1.03 -15.69
N THR A 109 -20.83 -1.07 -16.94
CA THR A 109 -19.58 -0.43 -17.37
C THR A 109 -19.91 0.94 -17.97
N TYR A 110 -19.18 1.96 -17.55
CA TYR A 110 -19.41 3.35 -17.93
C TYR A 110 -18.12 4.07 -18.29
N PHE A 111 -18.24 5.22 -18.95
CA PHE A 111 -17.20 6.23 -19.03
C PHE A 111 -17.81 7.62 -18.92
N VAL A 112 -17.02 8.60 -18.47
CA VAL A 112 -17.39 10.01 -18.47
C VAL A 112 -16.95 10.64 -19.78
N LEU A 113 -17.87 11.35 -20.45
CA LEU A 113 -17.67 11.97 -21.75
C LEU A 113 -17.80 13.49 -21.66
N ASP A 114 -16.79 14.22 -22.10
CA ASP A 114 -16.95 15.62 -22.51
C ASP A 114 -17.62 15.63 -23.90
N ILE A 115 -18.88 16.09 -23.95
CA ILE A 115 -19.69 16.05 -25.17
C ILE A 115 -19.12 16.99 -26.25
N GLU A 116 -18.63 18.17 -25.83
CA GLU A 116 -18.17 19.21 -26.74
C GLU A 116 -16.78 18.87 -27.29
N ARG A 117 -15.89 18.36 -26.43
CA ARG A 117 -14.52 17.98 -26.81
C ARG A 117 -14.43 16.60 -27.42
N ARG A 118 -15.47 15.77 -27.30
CA ARG A 118 -15.54 14.39 -27.81
C ARG A 118 -14.39 13.51 -27.29
N VAL A 119 -14.00 13.73 -26.03
CA VAL A 119 -13.00 12.93 -25.30
C VAL A 119 -13.61 12.34 -24.03
N ARG A 120 -13.10 11.21 -23.58
CA ARG A 120 -13.66 10.45 -22.46
C ARG A 120 -12.62 10.07 -21.41
N SER A 121 -13.07 9.69 -20.22
CA SER A 121 -12.28 8.93 -19.26
C SER A 121 -11.99 7.51 -19.77
N HIS A 122 -11.13 6.78 -19.05
CA HIS A 122 -11.10 5.31 -19.10
C HIS A 122 -12.49 4.72 -18.76
N GLU A 123 -12.75 3.49 -19.22
CA GLU A 123 -13.96 2.78 -18.78
C GLU A 123 -13.79 2.31 -17.33
N PHE A 124 -14.88 2.28 -16.57
CA PHE A 124 -14.91 1.82 -15.18
C PHE A 124 -16.25 1.16 -14.87
N GLN A 125 -16.35 0.43 -13.76
CA GLN A 125 -17.59 -0.24 -13.35
C GLN A 125 -18.35 0.53 -12.26
N ILE A 126 -19.67 0.50 -12.30
CA ILE A 126 -20.49 0.64 -11.09
C ILE A 126 -20.93 -0.77 -10.73
N SER A 127 -20.53 -1.27 -9.56
CA SER A 127 -20.76 -2.66 -9.17
C SER A 127 -20.63 -2.85 -7.67
N ALA A 128 -21.52 -3.61 -7.04
CA ALA A 128 -21.40 -3.98 -5.63
C ALA A 128 -20.16 -4.85 -5.32
N ASN A 129 -19.49 -5.37 -6.35
CA ASN A 129 -18.31 -6.22 -6.27
C ASN A 129 -17.06 -5.59 -6.88
N VAL A 130 -17.07 -4.28 -7.18
CA VAL A 130 -15.99 -3.60 -7.95
C VAL A 130 -14.59 -3.81 -7.37
N TYR A 131 -14.48 -3.97 -6.05
CA TYR A 131 -13.19 -4.12 -5.36
C TYR A 131 -12.80 -5.57 -5.04
N LYS A 132 -13.63 -6.57 -5.34
CA LYS A 132 -13.34 -7.98 -4.98
C LYS A 132 -12.07 -8.49 -5.63
N GLU A 133 -11.98 -8.35 -6.94
CA GLU A 133 -10.81 -8.84 -7.68
C GLU A 133 -9.56 -8.01 -7.36
N ILE A 134 -9.74 -6.71 -7.14
CA ILE A 134 -8.64 -5.80 -6.79
C ILE A 134 -8.02 -6.18 -5.45
N LEU A 135 -8.87 -6.53 -4.46
CA LEU A 135 -8.40 -7.03 -3.17
C LEU A 135 -7.58 -8.32 -3.32
N LYS A 136 -8.03 -9.26 -4.18
CA LYS A 136 -7.29 -10.51 -4.44
C LYS A 136 -5.93 -10.27 -5.09
N GLN A 137 -5.87 -9.43 -6.12
CA GLN A 137 -4.61 -9.13 -6.81
C GLN A 137 -3.64 -8.37 -5.90
N ALA A 138 -4.14 -7.40 -5.13
CA ALA A 138 -3.34 -6.67 -4.16
C ALA A 138 -2.87 -7.57 -3.01
N PHE A 139 -3.67 -8.53 -2.56
CA PHE A 139 -3.26 -9.45 -1.50
C PHE A 139 -2.14 -10.37 -1.96
N LYS A 140 -2.23 -10.85 -3.21
CA LYS A 140 -1.30 -11.81 -3.80
C LYS A 140 0.15 -11.32 -3.90
N THR A 141 0.40 -10.02 -3.71
CA THR A 141 1.76 -9.47 -3.59
C THR A 141 2.52 -10.12 -2.43
N PHE A 142 1.86 -10.46 -1.32
CA PHE A 142 2.50 -11.17 -0.21
C PHE A 142 3.02 -12.55 -0.64
N TYR A 143 2.24 -13.29 -1.44
CA TYR A 143 2.71 -14.54 -2.05
C TYR A 143 3.95 -14.33 -2.93
N TYR A 144 3.98 -13.29 -3.77
CA TYR A 144 5.16 -12.98 -4.58
C TYR A 144 6.38 -12.62 -3.71
N GLN A 145 6.16 -11.97 -2.56
CA GLN A 145 7.20 -11.59 -1.59
C GLN A 145 7.68 -12.74 -0.71
N ARG A 146 7.04 -13.93 -0.69
CA ARG A 146 7.48 -15.06 0.16
C ARG A 146 8.91 -15.49 -0.17
N ALA A 147 9.82 -15.43 0.80
CA ALA A 147 11.20 -15.90 0.70
C ALA A 147 11.28 -17.42 0.94
N GLY A 148 12.19 -18.13 0.28
CA GLY A 148 12.34 -19.58 0.50
C GLY A 148 11.16 -20.43 0.02
N PHE A 149 10.25 -19.85 -0.77
CA PHE A 149 9.02 -20.48 -1.21
C PHE A 149 8.90 -20.45 -2.74
N PRO A 150 8.56 -21.58 -3.40
CA PRO A 150 8.48 -21.62 -4.86
C PRO A 150 7.25 -20.86 -5.38
N LYS A 151 7.45 -20.08 -6.45
CA LYS A 151 6.36 -19.42 -7.16
C LYS A 151 5.95 -20.28 -8.35
N THR A 152 5.01 -21.20 -8.16
CA THR A 152 4.60 -22.12 -9.24
C THR A 152 3.80 -21.39 -10.32
N ALA A 153 3.94 -21.77 -11.59
CA ALA A 153 3.20 -21.15 -12.70
C ALA A 153 1.67 -21.23 -12.54
N LYS A 154 1.14 -22.28 -11.90
CA LYS A 154 -0.29 -22.42 -11.61
C LYS A 154 -0.82 -21.28 -10.73
N ILE A 155 -0.03 -20.86 -9.75
CA ILE A 155 -0.44 -19.86 -8.76
C ILE A 155 0.08 -18.49 -9.17
N ALA A 156 1.37 -18.35 -9.44
CA ALA A 156 2.02 -17.10 -9.81
C ALA A 156 1.65 -16.62 -11.22
N GLY A 157 1.21 -17.52 -12.12
CA GLY A 157 1.17 -17.28 -13.55
C GLY A 157 2.52 -17.58 -14.22
N GLU A 158 2.49 -17.98 -15.49
CA GLU A 158 3.70 -18.33 -16.28
C GLU A 158 4.73 -17.19 -16.31
N GLY A 159 4.25 -15.94 -16.33
CA GLY A 159 5.10 -14.76 -16.37
C GLY A 159 5.92 -14.54 -15.10
N TRP A 160 5.46 -15.03 -13.95
CA TRP A 160 6.04 -14.73 -12.63
C TRP A 160 6.38 -16.00 -11.84
N ALA A 161 6.47 -17.14 -12.53
CA ALA A 161 6.94 -18.37 -11.93
C ALA A 161 8.44 -18.29 -11.61
N ASP A 162 8.82 -18.79 -10.43
CA ASP A 162 10.21 -18.85 -9.97
C ASP A 162 10.42 -20.02 -8.98
N GLY A 163 11.68 -20.44 -8.82
CA GLY A 163 12.06 -21.42 -7.80
C GLY A 163 12.01 -20.85 -6.38
N ALA A 164 12.19 -21.72 -5.39
CA ALA A 164 12.40 -21.26 -4.01
C ALA A 164 13.79 -20.60 -3.89
N SER A 165 13.83 -19.39 -3.35
CA SER A 165 15.04 -18.58 -3.20
C SER A 165 15.78 -18.84 -1.88
N HIS A 166 17.05 -18.48 -1.81
CA HIS A 166 17.81 -18.47 -0.55
C HIS A 166 17.87 -19.83 0.21
N LEU A 167 17.83 -20.95 -0.51
CA LEU A 167 17.89 -22.31 0.09
C LEU A 167 19.23 -23.03 -0.12
N GLY A 168 20.21 -22.34 -0.71
CA GLY A 168 21.56 -22.84 -0.96
C GLY A 168 22.46 -22.87 0.27
N LYS A 169 23.74 -23.17 0.04
CA LYS A 169 24.75 -23.28 1.10
C LYS A 169 24.96 -21.94 1.82
N LEU A 170 24.82 -21.94 3.15
CA LEU A 170 24.96 -20.75 4.01
C LEU A 170 23.93 -19.65 3.72
N GLN A 171 22.82 -20.00 3.08
CA GLN A 171 21.65 -19.13 2.99
C GLN A 171 20.70 -19.44 4.15
N ASP A 172 19.40 -19.27 3.97
CA ASP A 172 18.42 -19.32 5.06
C ASP A 172 18.41 -20.61 5.90
N PRO A 173 18.61 -21.83 5.35
CA PRO A 173 18.58 -23.05 6.17
C PRO A 173 19.73 -23.14 7.20
N ASN A 174 20.85 -22.47 6.94
CA ASN A 174 22.06 -22.50 7.75
C ASN A 174 22.78 -21.14 7.74
N CYS A 175 21.99 -20.10 8.01
CA CYS A 175 22.41 -18.70 7.99
C CYS A 175 23.25 -18.38 9.23
N ARG A 176 24.28 -17.56 9.08
CA ARG A 176 25.21 -17.19 10.17
C ARG A 176 25.04 -15.73 10.59
N GLN A 177 25.53 -15.41 11.78
CA GLN A 177 25.47 -14.05 12.28
C GLN A 177 26.38 -13.12 11.46
N TRP A 178 25.88 -11.92 11.17
CA TRP A 178 26.70 -10.88 10.57
C TRP A 178 27.90 -10.51 11.46
N GLY A 179 29.09 -10.39 10.88
CA GLY A 179 30.34 -10.17 11.60
C GLY A 179 30.98 -11.42 12.20
N LEU A 180 30.27 -12.56 12.19
CA LEU A 180 30.77 -13.87 12.63
C LEU A 180 30.60 -14.93 11.52
N GLN A 181 30.86 -14.55 10.28
CA GLN A 181 30.57 -15.36 9.09
C GLN A 181 31.31 -16.71 9.08
N ASN A 182 32.44 -16.82 9.79
CA ASN A 182 33.24 -18.04 9.90
C ASN A 182 32.89 -18.89 11.14
N ASP A 183 31.99 -18.43 12.01
CA ASP A 183 31.59 -19.14 13.21
C ASP A 183 30.35 -20.00 12.97
N ALA A 184 30.56 -21.30 12.78
CA ALA A 184 29.49 -22.26 12.58
C ALA A 184 28.57 -22.42 13.81
N SER A 185 28.98 -21.99 15.00
CA SER A 185 28.12 -22.04 16.20
C SER A 185 26.95 -21.04 16.15
N THR A 186 27.03 -20.05 15.25
CA THR A 186 25.97 -19.06 15.00
C THR A 186 24.96 -19.49 13.93
N GLU A 187 25.11 -20.70 13.36
CA GLU A 187 24.18 -21.18 12.33
C GLU A 187 22.75 -21.31 12.86
N LYS A 188 21.80 -20.76 12.10
CA LYS A 188 20.39 -20.79 12.42
C LYS A 188 19.56 -20.89 11.15
N ASP A 189 18.52 -21.71 11.20
CA ASP A 189 17.46 -21.72 10.19
C ASP A 189 16.65 -20.44 10.32
N VAL A 190 16.58 -19.66 9.25
CA VAL A 190 15.85 -18.38 9.15
C VAL A 190 14.90 -18.34 7.95
N ARG A 191 14.53 -19.51 7.40
CA ARG A 191 13.65 -19.63 6.22
C ARG A 191 12.26 -18.98 6.40
N GLY A 192 11.62 -18.72 5.26
CA GLY A 192 10.28 -18.13 5.18
C GLY A 192 10.29 -16.62 5.38
N GLY A 193 9.11 -16.07 5.64
CA GLY A 193 8.89 -14.64 5.75
C GLY A 193 8.80 -13.96 4.39
N TRP A 194 8.68 -12.64 4.40
CA TRP A 194 8.56 -11.85 3.18
C TRP A 194 9.75 -10.95 3.00
N TYR A 195 10.15 -10.76 1.75
CA TYR A 195 10.90 -9.58 1.36
C TYR A 195 10.08 -8.35 1.73
N ASP A 196 10.68 -7.39 2.41
CA ASP A 196 9.95 -6.23 2.92
C ASP A 196 9.45 -5.32 1.81
N ALA A 197 10.34 -5.03 0.88
CA ALA A 197 10.17 -4.02 -0.14
C ALA A 197 10.72 -4.52 -1.48
N GLY A 198 11.42 -3.64 -2.21
CA GLY A 198 12.09 -3.98 -3.45
C GLY A 198 13.37 -4.79 -3.22
N ASP A 199 14.01 -4.63 -2.05
CA ASP A 199 15.09 -5.48 -1.58
C ASP A 199 14.58 -6.79 -0.97
N PHE A 200 15.48 -7.76 -0.78
CA PHE A 200 15.11 -9.08 -0.25
C PHE A 200 15.24 -9.21 1.27
N ASN A 201 15.66 -8.18 2.00
CA ASN A 201 15.89 -8.32 3.43
C ASN A 201 14.56 -8.50 4.19
N LYS A 202 14.65 -9.19 5.34
CA LYS A 202 13.50 -9.51 6.19
C LYS A 202 13.69 -8.85 7.55
N TYR A 203 12.71 -8.05 7.97
CA TYR A 203 12.80 -7.17 9.13
C TYR A 203 11.74 -7.55 10.17
N THR A 204 12.16 -7.95 11.37
CA THR A 204 11.26 -8.49 12.40
C THR A 204 10.23 -7.48 12.90
N ASN A 205 10.60 -6.21 13.11
CA ASN A 205 9.66 -5.18 13.55
C ASN A 205 8.56 -5.00 12.51
N TRP A 206 8.95 -4.84 11.25
CA TRP A 206 8.01 -4.59 10.15
C TRP A 206 7.17 -5.83 9.83
N THR A 207 7.76 -7.03 9.81
CA THR A 207 7.04 -8.30 9.65
C THR A 207 5.96 -8.47 10.72
N SER A 208 6.29 -8.15 11.98
CA SER A 208 5.32 -8.19 13.08
C SER A 208 4.16 -7.23 12.84
N ASP A 209 4.44 -6.02 12.34
CA ASP A 209 3.41 -5.03 12.03
C ASP A 209 2.50 -5.50 10.87
N TYR A 210 3.07 -6.16 9.85
CA TYR A 210 2.30 -6.72 8.72
C TYR A 210 1.31 -7.79 9.17
N ILE A 211 1.77 -8.73 9.99
CA ILE A 211 0.93 -9.77 10.60
C ILE A 211 -0.21 -9.11 11.38
N ILE A 212 0.10 -8.13 12.23
CA ILE A 212 -0.90 -7.49 13.08
C ILE A 212 -1.96 -6.77 12.25
N TYR A 213 -1.57 -6.11 11.16
CA TYR A 213 -2.54 -5.46 10.27
C TYR A 213 -3.35 -6.43 9.41
N MET A 214 -2.79 -7.58 9.02
CA MET A 214 -3.56 -8.65 8.39
C MET A 214 -4.64 -9.20 9.33
N LEU A 215 -4.26 -9.50 10.59
CA LEU A 215 -5.19 -9.97 11.60
C LEU A 215 -6.27 -8.93 11.92
N LEU A 216 -5.88 -7.65 11.99
CA LEU A 216 -6.83 -6.55 12.21
C LEU A 216 -7.79 -6.38 11.03
N ALA A 217 -7.30 -6.43 9.79
CA ALA A 217 -8.15 -6.36 8.60
C ALA A 217 -9.15 -7.52 8.55
N TYR A 218 -8.74 -8.72 8.98
CA TYR A 218 -9.63 -9.86 9.13
C TYR A 218 -10.74 -9.61 10.18
N GLU A 219 -10.39 -9.17 11.38
CA GLU A 219 -11.38 -8.90 12.44
C GLU A 219 -12.33 -7.72 12.09
N GLU A 220 -11.83 -6.71 11.37
CA GLU A 220 -12.61 -5.54 10.97
C GLU A 220 -13.67 -5.87 9.89
N ASN A 221 -13.35 -6.77 8.95
CA ASN A 221 -14.32 -7.24 7.96
C ASN A 221 -14.03 -8.68 7.49
N PRO A 222 -14.42 -9.72 8.26
CA PRO A 222 -14.09 -11.11 7.92
C PRO A 222 -14.74 -11.58 6.62
N LYS A 223 -15.82 -10.93 6.16
CA LYS A 223 -16.52 -11.30 4.92
C LYS A 223 -15.73 -10.96 3.66
N ALA A 224 -14.84 -9.97 3.73
CA ALA A 224 -13.97 -9.62 2.61
C ALA A 224 -12.88 -10.68 2.35
N TRP A 225 -12.60 -11.52 3.34
CA TRP A 225 -11.48 -12.45 3.35
C TRP A 225 -12.00 -13.89 3.25
N THR A 226 -12.12 -14.35 2.02
CA THR A 226 -12.50 -15.73 1.68
C THR A 226 -11.27 -16.63 1.53
N ASP A 227 -11.51 -17.91 1.28
CA ASP A 227 -10.52 -18.98 1.12
C ASP A 227 -10.34 -19.33 -0.39
N ASP A 228 -10.24 -18.29 -1.22
CA ASP A 228 -10.19 -18.38 -2.69
C ASP A 228 -9.39 -17.25 -3.38
N PHE A 229 -8.38 -16.71 -2.70
CA PHE A 229 -7.45 -15.68 -3.16
C PHE A 229 -6.31 -16.24 -4.02
N ASN A 230 -6.33 -17.56 -4.28
CA ASN A 230 -5.40 -18.26 -5.16
C ASN A 230 -3.94 -18.14 -4.68
N ILE A 231 -3.75 -18.56 -3.43
CA ILE A 231 -2.44 -18.89 -2.83
C ILE A 231 -2.37 -20.42 -2.62
N PRO A 232 -1.19 -20.99 -2.28
CA PRO A 232 -1.04 -22.44 -2.11
C PRO A 232 -2.00 -23.05 -1.09
N GLU A 233 -2.37 -22.27 -0.07
CA GLU A 233 -3.24 -22.67 1.03
C GLU A 233 -4.74 -22.60 0.69
N SER A 234 -5.14 -21.90 -0.37
CA SER A 234 -6.56 -21.68 -0.70
C SER A 234 -7.35 -23.00 -0.87
N GLY A 235 -8.52 -23.06 -0.25
CA GLY A 235 -9.41 -24.20 -0.14
C GLY A 235 -9.19 -25.06 1.11
N ASN A 236 -8.39 -24.61 2.09
CA ASN A 236 -8.07 -25.34 3.32
C ASN A 236 -9.06 -25.08 4.48
N SER A 237 -10.14 -24.33 4.25
CA SER A 237 -11.12 -23.85 5.23
C SER A 237 -10.61 -22.78 6.21
N ILE A 238 -9.50 -22.12 5.89
CA ILE A 238 -8.95 -20.97 6.59
C ILE A 238 -9.05 -19.77 5.63
N PRO A 239 -9.54 -18.59 6.08
CA PRO A 239 -9.46 -17.38 5.27
C PRO A 239 -8.02 -17.11 4.82
N ASP A 240 -7.78 -16.87 3.53
CA ASP A 240 -6.41 -16.81 3.00
C ASP A 240 -5.55 -15.71 3.66
N ILE A 241 -6.17 -14.62 4.12
CA ILE A 241 -5.44 -13.59 4.89
C ILE A 241 -4.84 -14.14 6.19
N LEU A 242 -5.51 -15.11 6.83
CA LEU A 242 -5.01 -15.77 8.01
C LEU A 242 -3.93 -16.80 7.65
N ASP A 243 -4.03 -17.48 6.50
CA ASP A 243 -2.93 -18.33 6.01
C ASP A 243 -1.65 -17.53 5.76
N GLU A 244 -1.77 -16.36 5.15
CA GLU A 244 -0.63 -15.45 4.95
C GLU A 244 -0.11 -14.94 6.31
N ALA A 245 -0.99 -14.55 7.24
CA ALA A 245 -0.55 -14.18 8.59
C ALA A 245 0.16 -15.34 9.32
N ILE A 246 -0.31 -16.59 9.15
CA ILE A 246 0.32 -17.81 9.68
C ILE A 246 1.71 -17.99 9.07
N PHE A 247 1.88 -17.80 7.76
CA PHE A 247 3.19 -17.87 7.10
C PHE A 247 4.20 -16.90 7.72
N GLY A 248 3.78 -15.66 8.02
CA GLY A 248 4.59 -14.69 8.76
C GLY A 248 4.89 -15.09 10.20
N LEU A 249 3.89 -15.58 10.94
CA LEU A 249 4.04 -16.04 12.33
C LEU A 249 5.02 -17.22 12.45
N GLU A 250 4.98 -18.15 11.50
CA GLU A 250 5.91 -19.28 11.43
C GLU A 250 7.35 -18.83 11.14
N HIS A 251 7.53 -17.76 10.36
CA HIS A 251 8.83 -17.14 10.18
C HIS A 251 9.34 -16.52 11.48
N LEU A 252 8.53 -15.71 12.17
CA LEU A 252 8.92 -15.12 13.45
C LEU A 252 9.32 -16.19 14.47
N LEU A 253 8.52 -17.26 14.60
CA LEU A 253 8.81 -18.40 15.49
C LEU A 253 10.17 -19.04 15.20
N ARG A 254 10.58 -19.06 13.93
CA ARG A 254 11.88 -19.59 13.51
C ARG A 254 13.03 -18.64 13.85
N LEU A 255 12.79 -17.33 13.86
CA LEU A 255 13.75 -16.31 14.29
C LEU A 255 13.97 -16.26 15.81
N GLN A 256 13.03 -16.78 16.60
CA GLN A 256 13.13 -16.83 18.06
C GLN A 256 14.22 -17.82 18.52
N PHE A 257 14.99 -17.44 19.54
CA PHE A 257 15.90 -18.32 20.28
C PHE A 257 15.19 -18.97 21.48
N SER A 258 15.77 -20.03 22.04
CA SER A 258 15.23 -20.69 23.24
C SER A 258 15.16 -19.78 24.47
N SER A 259 15.96 -18.71 24.51
CA SER A 259 15.92 -17.66 25.53
C SER A 259 14.71 -16.74 25.41
N GLY A 260 14.00 -16.75 24.28
CA GLY A 260 12.92 -15.82 23.96
C GLY A 260 13.35 -14.62 23.10
N SER A 261 14.64 -14.34 22.94
CA SER A 261 15.09 -13.25 22.06
C SER A 261 14.78 -13.55 20.58
N VAL A 262 14.51 -12.52 19.78
CA VAL A 262 14.17 -12.68 18.37
C VAL A 262 15.15 -11.88 17.50
N ILE A 263 15.69 -12.51 16.45
CA ILE A 263 16.58 -11.87 15.47
C ILE A 263 15.98 -10.55 14.97
N SER A 264 16.81 -9.52 14.79
CA SER A 264 16.33 -8.22 14.30
C SER A 264 16.06 -8.24 12.79
N ILE A 265 17.03 -8.68 11.99
CA ILE A 265 16.99 -8.65 10.53
C ILE A 265 17.65 -9.92 9.96
N VAL A 266 17.19 -10.34 8.79
CA VAL A 266 17.90 -11.29 7.92
C VAL A 266 18.24 -10.57 6.61
N GLY A 267 19.53 -10.36 6.37
CA GLY A 267 20.08 -9.82 5.13
C GLY A 267 20.27 -10.90 4.07
N LEU A 268 19.78 -10.65 2.85
CA LEU A 268 19.71 -11.63 1.75
C LEU A 268 20.48 -11.15 0.51
N ASP A 269 20.92 -12.09 -0.33
CA ASP A 269 21.61 -11.79 -1.61
C ASP A 269 20.60 -11.41 -2.69
N GLU A 270 20.86 -10.32 -3.41
CA GLU A 270 19.98 -9.84 -4.46
C GLU A 270 20.22 -10.59 -5.78
N ALA A 271 19.15 -10.93 -6.49
CA ALA A 271 19.22 -11.58 -7.80
C ALA A 271 17.88 -11.51 -8.55
N SER A 272 17.93 -11.59 -9.87
CA SER A 272 16.75 -11.64 -10.75
C SER A 272 16.82 -12.86 -11.69
N PRO A 273 15.95 -13.86 -11.54
CA PRO A 273 14.91 -13.98 -10.50
C PRO A 273 15.51 -14.31 -9.11
N PRO A 274 14.73 -14.17 -8.01
CA PRO A 274 15.21 -14.41 -6.65
C PRO A 274 15.81 -15.81 -6.44
N SER A 275 15.32 -16.84 -7.12
CA SER A 275 15.89 -18.19 -7.01
C SER A 275 17.32 -18.32 -7.54
N SER A 276 17.84 -17.31 -8.24
CA SER A 276 19.23 -17.29 -8.72
C SER A 276 20.23 -16.68 -7.73
N ALA A 277 19.74 -16.17 -6.59
CA ALA A 277 20.59 -15.70 -5.49
C ALA A 277 21.48 -16.84 -4.96
N SER A 278 22.77 -16.58 -4.83
CA SER A 278 23.78 -17.63 -4.59
C SER A 278 24.76 -17.31 -3.47
N LYS A 279 24.84 -16.04 -3.04
CA LYS A 279 25.68 -15.67 -1.90
C LYS A 279 24.99 -16.00 -0.57
N PRO A 280 25.76 -16.09 0.53
CA PRO A 280 25.22 -16.37 1.85
C PRO A 280 24.20 -15.33 2.34
N SER A 281 23.25 -15.79 3.15
CA SER A 281 22.38 -14.95 3.97
C SER A 281 23.06 -14.66 5.31
N TYR A 282 22.72 -13.54 5.96
CA TYR A 282 23.21 -13.23 7.30
C TYR A 282 22.11 -12.73 8.21
N TRP A 283 22.14 -13.08 9.49
CA TRP A 283 21.21 -12.54 10.49
C TRP A 283 21.88 -11.52 11.41
N GLY A 284 21.12 -10.50 11.79
CA GLY A 284 21.51 -9.47 12.76
C GLY A 284 21.05 -9.81 14.18
N SER A 285 21.85 -9.44 15.18
CA SER A 285 21.59 -9.78 16.59
C SER A 285 20.19 -9.39 17.04
N PRO A 286 19.56 -10.15 17.96
CA PRO A 286 18.32 -9.75 18.60
C PRO A 286 18.38 -8.37 19.25
N SER A 287 17.26 -7.66 19.23
CA SER A 287 17.06 -6.39 19.93
C SER A 287 15.80 -6.45 20.81
N THR A 288 15.66 -5.51 21.74
CA THR A 288 14.45 -5.41 22.56
C THR A 288 13.25 -5.04 21.70
N SER A 289 13.43 -4.17 20.69
CA SER A 289 12.33 -3.76 19.81
C SER A 289 11.83 -4.91 18.93
N SER A 290 12.73 -5.69 18.32
CA SER A 290 12.37 -6.89 17.54
C SER A 290 11.67 -7.94 18.39
N THR A 291 12.16 -8.16 19.61
CA THR A 291 11.56 -9.13 20.53
C THR A 291 10.16 -8.68 20.99
N LEU A 292 9.97 -7.40 21.36
CA LEU A 292 8.65 -6.87 21.75
C LEU A 292 7.64 -6.85 20.59
N SER A 293 8.09 -6.51 19.38
CA SER A 293 7.25 -6.60 18.18
C SER A 293 6.76 -8.03 17.95
N ALA A 294 7.65 -9.03 18.11
CA ALA A 294 7.28 -10.43 18.01
C ALA A 294 6.30 -10.86 19.12
N VAL A 295 6.45 -10.37 20.37
CA VAL A 295 5.45 -10.61 21.43
C VAL A 295 4.07 -10.15 20.99
N ALA A 296 3.96 -8.93 20.44
CA ALA A 296 2.67 -8.40 20.00
C ALA A 296 2.06 -9.24 18.87
N ALA A 297 2.86 -9.64 17.88
CA ALA A 297 2.42 -10.48 16.77
C ALA A 297 2.00 -11.89 17.24
N TYR A 298 2.80 -12.53 18.10
CA TYR A 298 2.47 -13.83 18.68
C TYR A 298 1.22 -13.78 19.52
N ALA A 299 1.08 -12.77 20.39
CA ALA A 299 -0.06 -12.69 21.28
C ALA A 299 -1.36 -12.46 20.52
N TYR A 300 -1.34 -11.58 19.51
CA TYR A 300 -2.51 -11.33 18.68
C TYR A 300 -2.82 -12.51 17.74
N GLY A 301 -1.78 -13.08 17.11
CA GLY A 301 -1.88 -14.27 16.27
C GLY A 301 -2.45 -15.46 17.02
N ALA A 302 -1.99 -15.73 18.25
CA ALA A 302 -2.52 -16.79 19.09
C ALA A 302 -4.03 -16.66 19.31
N LYS A 303 -4.52 -15.44 19.57
CA LYS A 303 -5.95 -15.17 19.78
C LYS A 303 -6.76 -15.42 18.50
N VAL A 304 -6.35 -14.83 17.38
CA VAL A 304 -7.13 -14.85 16.13
C VAL A 304 -7.07 -16.20 15.43
N VAL A 305 -5.92 -16.89 15.48
CA VAL A 305 -5.70 -18.19 14.80
C VAL A 305 -6.27 -19.37 15.59
N LYS A 306 -6.52 -19.24 16.89
CA LYS A 306 -6.99 -20.33 17.76
C LYS A 306 -8.16 -21.15 17.19
N PRO A 307 -9.22 -20.54 16.60
CA PRO A 307 -10.33 -21.30 16.02
C PRO A 307 -9.94 -22.20 14.84
N TYR A 308 -8.83 -21.90 14.15
CA TYR A 308 -8.36 -22.59 12.95
C TYR A 308 -7.21 -23.55 13.24
N ASN A 309 -6.34 -23.19 14.20
CA ASN A 309 -5.16 -23.98 14.55
C ASN A 309 -4.79 -23.80 16.03
N GLU A 310 -5.45 -24.57 16.90
CA GLU A 310 -5.24 -24.51 18.35
C GLU A 310 -3.80 -24.84 18.76
N LYS A 311 -3.15 -25.78 18.07
CA LYS A 311 -1.76 -26.17 18.34
C LYS A 311 -0.79 -25.02 18.07
N LEU A 312 -0.96 -24.32 16.95
CA LEU A 312 -0.17 -23.13 16.64
C LEU A 312 -0.47 -22.02 17.64
N ALA A 313 -1.72 -21.77 17.98
CA ALA A 313 -2.09 -20.76 18.99
C ALA A 313 -1.43 -21.01 20.35
N ALA A 314 -1.38 -22.27 20.81
CA ALA A 314 -0.68 -22.63 22.03
C ALA A 314 0.84 -22.37 21.93
N LYS A 315 1.45 -22.73 20.81
CA LYS A 315 2.88 -22.45 20.55
C LYS A 315 3.18 -20.95 20.55
N LEU A 316 2.33 -20.14 19.92
CA LEU A 316 2.44 -18.69 19.88
C LEU A 316 2.28 -18.07 21.27
N THR A 317 1.36 -18.59 22.09
CA THR A 317 1.17 -18.14 23.47
C THR A 317 2.44 -18.32 24.31
N GLU A 318 3.08 -19.50 24.23
CA GLU A 318 4.33 -19.75 24.96
C GLU A 318 5.50 -18.93 24.40
N ALA A 319 5.59 -18.78 23.08
CA ALA A 319 6.57 -17.91 22.45
C ALA A 319 6.44 -16.46 22.92
N ALA A 320 5.21 -15.94 23.02
CA ALA A 320 4.95 -14.58 23.49
C ALA A 320 5.41 -14.37 24.93
N LYS A 321 5.15 -15.33 25.83
CA LYS A 321 5.61 -15.26 27.23
C LYS A 321 7.13 -15.26 27.34
N LEU A 322 7.81 -16.19 26.65
CA LEU A 322 9.28 -16.27 26.66
C LEU A 322 9.93 -14.99 26.11
N SER A 323 9.42 -14.47 24.99
CA SER A 323 9.91 -13.21 24.43
C SER A 323 9.65 -12.01 25.32
N TRP A 324 8.50 -11.96 26.00
CA TRP A 324 8.21 -10.92 26.99
C TRP A 324 9.22 -10.95 28.14
N ASP A 325 9.44 -12.12 28.73
CA ASP A 325 10.37 -12.27 29.86
C ASP A 325 11.81 -11.89 29.46
N TRP A 326 12.24 -12.27 28.24
CA TRP A 326 13.54 -11.86 27.73
C TRP A 326 13.64 -10.34 27.57
N ALA A 327 12.61 -9.69 27.01
CA ALA A 327 12.61 -8.26 26.78
C ALA A 327 12.62 -7.46 28.10
N GLU A 328 11.90 -7.91 29.12
CA GLU A 328 11.93 -7.29 30.45
C GLU A 328 13.32 -7.43 31.11
N ALA A 329 14.00 -8.56 30.91
CA ALA A 329 15.37 -8.76 31.39
C ALA A 329 16.43 -8.00 30.59
N ASN A 330 16.12 -7.62 29.34
CA ASN A 330 17.04 -6.97 28.40
C ASN A 330 16.41 -5.71 27.80
N PRO A 331 16.10 -4.67 28.60
CA PRO A 331 15.23 -3.58 28.16
C PRO A 331 15.86 -2.65 27.13
N ASN A 332 17.19 -2.62 26.98
CA ASN A 332 17.89 -1.59 26.18
C ASN A 332 18.78 -2.18 25.08
N MET A 333 18.54 -3.40 24.64
CA MET A 333 19.31 -4.02 23.56
C MET A 333 18.89 -3.42 22.22
N LYS A 334 19.84 -2.81 21.52
CA LYS A 334 19.63 -2.15 20.22
C LYS A 334 20.43 -2.84 19.12
N PHE A 335 19.87 -2.90 17.92
CA PHE A 335 20.57 -3.39 16.73
C PHE A 335 20.30 -2.49 15.52
N TYR A 336 21.34 -1.96 14.90
CA TYR A 336 21.21 -1.09 13.74
C TYR A 336 21.59 -1.85 12.47
N ASN A 337 20.74 -1.85 11.45
CA ASN A 337 20.90 -2.71 10.26
C ASN A 337 22.10 -2.35 9.36
N ASN A 338 22.52 -1.09 9.28
CA ASN A 338 23.63 -0.66 8.43
C ASN A 338 24.39 0.50 9.08
N SER A 339 25.29 0.19 10.01
CA SER A 339 26.06 1.19 10.74
C SER A 339 27.52 0.78 10.89
N ALA A 340 28.42 1.67 10.45
CA ALA A 340 29.86 1.53 10.69
C ALA A 340 30.18 1.55 12.19
N GLN A 341 29.51 2.43 12.96
CA GLN A 341 29.69 2.54 14.41
C GLN A 341 29.34 1.24 15.15
N HIS A 342 28.37 0.48 14.64
CA HIS A 342 27.91 -0.77 15.25
C HIS A 342 28.44 -2.03 14.55
N GLY A 343 29.35 -1.89 13.56
CA GLY A 343 29.93 -3.03 12.84
C GLY A 343 28.97 -3.79 11.93
N THR A 344 27.83 -3.20 11.58
CA THR A 344 26.76 -3.82 10.79
C THR A 344 26.67 -3.26 9.37
N GLN A 345 27.66 -2.48 8.94
CA GLN A 345 27.63 -1.86 7.62
C GLN A 345 27.49 -2.90 6.51
N GLY A 346 26.50 -2.72 5.64
CA GLY A 346 26.20 -3.59 4.51
C GLY A 346 25.27 -4.77 4.79
N LEU A 347 24.75 -4.94 6.02
CA LEU A 347 23.82 -6.04 6.32
C LEU A 347 22.41 -5.82 5.74
N GLY A 348 21.88 -4.59 5.75
CA GLY A 348 20.60 -4.28 5.10
C GLY A 348 20.28 -2.78 5.07
N ALA A 349 19.63 -2.30 4.01
CA ALA A 349 19.49 -0.86 3.75
C ALA A 349 18.53 -0.14 4.72
N GLY A 350 17.33 -0.67 4.92
CA GLY A 350 16.31 -0.08 5.80
C GLY A 350 16.68 -0.12 7.28
N GLN A 351 16.26 0.88 8.06
CA GLN A 351 16.47 0.95 9.51
C GLN A 351 15.15 0.80 10.27
N GLN A 352 15.01 -0.30 11.02
CA GLN A 352 13.79 -0.61 11.78
C GLN A 352 13.95 -0.39 13.29
N GLU A 353 15.17 -0.18 13.78
CA GLU A 353 15.41 0.07 15.19
C GLU A 353 14.79 1.41 15.59
N VAL A 354 14.27 1.44 16.81
CA VAL A 354 13.52 2.57 17.32
C VAL A 354 14.32 3.33 18.38
N ASP A 355 13.98 4.59 18.58
CA ASP A 355 14.46 5.37 19.71
C ASP A 355 13.82 4.91 21.04
N ASP A 356 14.05 5.64 22.11
CA ASP A 356 13.51 5.30 23.44
C ASP A 356 11.98 5.42 23.49
N MET A 357 11.41 6.40 22.78
CA MET A 357 9.96 6.56 22.70
C MET A 357 9.32 5.42 21.91
N GLY A 358 9.87 5.04 20.76
CA GLY A 358 9.38 3.90 19.99
C GLY A 358 9.54 2.57 20.73
N LEU A 359 10.55 2.44 21.59
CA LEU A 359 10.68 1.27 22.46
C LEU A 359 9.58 1.20 23.52
N ILE A 360 9.20 2.34 24.10
CA ILE A 360 8.02 2.45 24.98
C ILE A 360 6.76 2.04 24.21
N GLU A 361 6.59 2.52 22.97
CA GLU A 361 5.44 2.17 22.12
C GLU A 361 5.37 0.66 21.85
N LYS A 362 6.48 0.02 21.48
CA LYS A 362 6.55 -1.45 21.29
C LYS A 362 6.25 -2.22 22.58
N ARG A 363 6.72 -1.74 23.73
CA ARG A 363 6.40 -2.36 25.04
C ARG A 363 4.93 -2.26 25.39
N LEU A 364 4.30 -1.10 25.18
CA LEU A 364 2.87 -0.91 25.46
C LEU A 364 1.99 -1.72 24.53
N GLN A 365 2.42 -1.86 23.27
CA GLN A 365 1.76 -2.76 22.36
C GLN A 365 1.81 -4.21 22.82
N ALA A 366 3.01 -4.72 23.10
CA ALA A 366 3.19 -6.08 23.59
C ALA A 366 2.37 -6.32 24.87
N ALA A 367 2.36 -5.36 25.80
CA ALA A 367 1.57 -5.43 27.02
C ALA A 367 0.07 -5.53 26.72
N LEU A 368 -0.48 -4.66 25.87
CA LEU A 368 -1.92 -4.71 25.56
C LEU A 368 -2.31 -6.04 24.90
N ARG A 369 -1.50 -6.55 23.97
CA ARG A 369 -1.77 -7.83 23.31
C ARG A 369 -1.63 -9.02 24.25
N MET A 370 -0.64 -8.99 25.15
CA MET A 370 -0.50 -10.00 26.20
C MET A 370 -1.66 -9.97 27.19
N TYR A 371 -2.16 -8.79 27.57
CA TYR A 371 -3.35 -8.66 28.40
C TYR A 371 -4.56 -9.29 27.72
N ASP A 372 -4.82 -8.91 26.46
CA ASP A 372 -5.96 -9.44 25.71
C ASP A 372 -5.89 -10.95 25.49
N LEU A 373 -4.70 -11.51 25.28
CA LEU A 373 -4.50 -12.96 25.17
C LEU A 373 -4.70 -13.71 26.50
N THR A 374 -4.15 -13.17 27.61
CA THR A 374 -3.99 -13.94 28.86
C THR A 374 -4.96 -13.55 29.97
N GLY A 375 -5.55 -12.35 29.91
CA GLY A 375 -6.29 -11.74 31.01
C GLY A 375 -5.43 -11.34 32.22
N ASN A 376 -4.10 -11.42 32.12
CA ASN A 376 -3.21 -11.09 33.25
C ASN A 376 -3.14 -9.57 33.47
N GLU A 377 -3.62 -9.15 34.64
CA GLU A 377 -3.75 -7.74 35.06
C GLU A 377 -2.40 -7.00 35.15
N VAL A 378 -1.26 -7.69 35.26
CA VAL A 378 0.06 -7.06 35.23
C VAL A 378 0.29 -6.34 33.89
N TYR A 379 -0.04 -6.99 32.77
CA TYR A 379 0.11 -6.39 31.45
C TYR A 379 -0.88 -5.23 31.24
N LYS A 380 -2.11 -5.37 31.73
CA LYS A 380 -3.12 -4.31 31.72
C LYS A 380 -2.61 -3.08 32.45
N LYS A 381 -2.10 -3.26 33.67
CA LYS A 381 -1.58 -2.17 34.49
C LYS A 381 -0.40 -1.47 33.81
N ILE A 382 0.51 -2.23 33.18
CA ILE A 382 1.61 -1.65 32.40
C ILE A 382 1.08 -0.73 31.30
N PHE A 383 0.06 -1.16 30.55
CA PHE A 383 -0.56 -0.33 29.52
C PHE A 383 -1.25 0.89 30.13
N GLU A 384 -2.12 0.71 31.11
CA GLU A 384 -2.95 1.76 31.72
C GLU A 384 -2.15 2.83 32.48
N ASP A 385 -1.03 2.45 33.10
CA ASP A 385 -0.14 3.41 33.76
C ASP A 385 0.61 4.30 32.75
N ASN A 386 0.71 3.88 31.49
CA ASN A 386 1.62 4.46 30.51
C ASN A 386 0.97 4.89 29.18
N TYR A 387 -0.31 4.59 28.93
CA TYR A 387 -0.97 4.90 27.65
C TYR A 387 -0.90 6.39 27.28
N LYS A 388 -0.82 7.28 28.29
CA LYS A 388 -0.67 8.72 28.08
C LYS A 388 0.65 9.13 27.41
N LYS A 389 1.65 8.23 27.38
CA LYS A 389 2.93 8.44 26.67
C LYS A 389 2.81 8.20 25.16
N LEU A 390 1.77 7.50 24.71
CA LEU A 390 1.55 7.26 23.28
C LEU A 390 1.20 8.59 22.60
N LYS A 391 1.82 8.84 21.44
CA LYS A 391 1.80 10.14 20.72
C LYS A 391 0.40 10.75 20.58
N MET A 392 -0.61 9.93 20.30
CA MET A 392 -1.99 10.40 20.15
C MET A 392 -2.48 11.14 21.40
N ILE A 393 -2.20 10.60 22.60
CA ILE A 393 -2.60 11.21 23.87
C ILE A 393 -1.61 12.31 24.26
N ALA A 394 -0.31 12.02 24.18
CA ALA A 394 0.73 12.95 24.62
C ALA A 394 0.71 14.28 23.85
N TRP A 395 0.38 14.23 22.56
CA TRP A 395 0.44 15.39 21.66
C TRP A 395 -0.95 15.83 21.17
N THR A 396 -2.02 15.12 21.55
CA THR A 396 -3.38 15.34 21.01
C THR A 396 -3.37 15.37 19.48
N LEU A 397 -2.69 14.38 18.87
CA LEU A 397 -2.38 14.37 17.45
C LEU A 397 -2.75 13.02 16.79
N VAL A 398 -3.57 13.09 15.76
CA VAL A 398 -3.94 11.98 14.87
C VAL A 398 -3.42 12.29 13.48
N PHE A 399 -2.57 11.40 12.97
CA PHE A 399 -1.86 11.58 11.71
C PHE A 399 -1.34 10.24 11.18
N PRO A 400 -1.09 10.10 9.86
CA PRO A 400 -0.73 8.82 9.26
C PRO A 400 0.55 8.16 9.77
N PHE A 401 1.54 8.91 10.30
CA PHE A 401 2.80 8.33 10.80
C PHE A 401 2.74 7.90 12.27
N GLY A 402 1.61 8.11 12.94
CA GLY A 402 1.35 7.63 14.30
C GLY A 402 0.27 6.56 14.35
N GLU A 403 -0.12 5.99 13.21
CA GLU A 403 -1.30 5.15 13.02
C GLU A 403 -1.33 3.96 13.98
N TYR A 404 -0.17 3.36 14.21
CA TYR A 404 -0.02 2.19 15.07
C TYR A 404 -0.42 2.48 16.52
N ASN A 405 0.03 3.62 17.04
CA ASN A 405 -0.28 4.08 18.40
C ASN A 405 -1.78 4.38 18.54
N GLN A 406 -2.38 4.96 17.49
CA GLN A 406 -3.80 5.29 17.45
C GLN A 406 -4.65 4.01 17.42
N ASP A 407 -4.34 3.08 16.53
CA ASP A 407 -5.05 1.80 16.43
C ASP A 407 -4.92 0.98 17.73
N LEU A 408 -3.75 1.01 18.39
CA LEU A 408 -3.55 0.34 19.67
C LEU A 408 -4.47 0.90 20.77
N LEU A 409 -4.53 2.23 20.90
CA LEU A 409 -5.39 2.91 21.86
C LEU A 409 -6.87 2.64 21.56
N LEU A 410 -7.27 2.72 20.29
CA LEU A 410 -8.63 2.42 19.87
C LEU A 410 -9.00 0.95 20.14
N TYR A 411 -8.08 0.01 19.90
CA TYR A 411 -8.27 -1.41 20.21
C TYR A 411 -8.58 -1.65 21.69
N TYR A 412 -7.85 -0.99 22.60
CA TYR A 412 -8.13 -1.07 24.04
C TYR A 412 -9.59 -0.72 24.36
N THR A 413 -10.20 0.23 23.64
CA THR A 413 -11.60 0.64 23.88
C THR A 413 -12.64 -0.45 23.60
N LYS A 414 -12.25 -1.55 22.95
CA LYS A 414 -13.11 -2.71 22.65
C LYS A 414 -12.91 -3.86 23.63
N LEU A 415 -11.92 -3.79 24.52
CA LEU A 415 -11.66 -4.87 25.46
C LEU A 415 -12.73 -4.93 26.57
N PRO A 416 -13.27 -6.12 26.91
CA PRO A 416 -14.39 -6.25 27.85
C PRO A 416 -14.16 -5.68 29.26
N LYS A 417 -12.90 -5.59 29.69
CA LYS A 417 -12.47 -5.12 31.02
C LYS A 417 -11.60 -3.87 30.95
N ALA A 418 -11.68 -3.11 29.86
CA ALA A 418 -11.04 -1.81 29.76
C ALA A 418 -11.62 -0.84 30.81
N ASP A 419 -10.76 -0.03 31.41
CA ASP A 419 -11.15 1.03 32.35
C ASP A 419 -12.01 2.07 31.60
N PRO A 420 -13.26 2.30 32.03
CA PRO A 420 -14.18 3.18 31.32
C PRO A 420 -13.69 4.63 31.24
N VAL A 421 -12.93 5.11 32.23
CA VAL A 421 -12.36 6.47 32.22
C VAL A 421 -11.28 6.59 31.15
N ILE A 422 -10.43 5.56 31.00
CA ILE A 422 -9.41 5.52 29.95
C ILE A 422 -10.08 5.40 28.58
N VAL A 423 -11.13 4.57 28.45
CA VAL A 423 -11.90 4.44 27.20
C VAL A 423 -12.48 5.79 26.75
N GLU A 424 -13.16 6.50 27.64
CA GLU A 424 -13.74 7.80 27.32
C GLU A 424 -12.65 8.83 26.98
N HIS A 425 -11.53 8.84 27.70
CA HIS A 425 -10.41 9.73 27.39
C HIS A 425 -9.81 9.45 26.00
N ILE A 426 -9.57 8.20 25.65
CA ILE A 426 -9.05 7.80 24.34
C ILE A 426 -9.99 8.26 23.21
N LYS A 427 -11.29 7.98 23.34
CA LYS A 427 -12.27 8.37 22.33
C LYS A 427 -12.42 9.89 22.22
N ALA A 428 -12.39 10.61 23.33
CA ALA A 428 -12.45 12.07 23.34
C ALA A 428 -11.23 12.68 22.64
N VAL A 429 -10.02 12.20 22.93
CA VAL A 429 -8.80 12.68 22.26
C VAL A 429 -8.82 12.33 20.78
N TYR A 430 -9.22 11.11 20.40
CA TYR A 430 -9.31 10.75 18.98
C TYR A 430 -10.30 11.65 18.23
N LYS A 431 -11.49 11.89 18.82
CA LYS A 431 -12.50 12.81 18.29
C LYS A 431 -11.92 14.22 18.10
N GLN A 432 -11.25 14.75 19.12
CA GLN A 432 -10.66 16.08 19.08
C GLN A 432 -9.56 16.18 18.02
N ALA A 433 -8.64 15.21 17.99
CA ALA A 433 -7.48 15.24 17.12
C ALA A 433 -7.81 14.98 15.64
N THR A 434 -8.90 14.25 15.35
CA THR A 434 -9.41 14.06 13.99
C THR A 434 -10.20 15.26 13.45
N ASP A 435 -10.69 16.16 14.31
CA ASP A 435 -11.38 17.40 13.89
C ASP A 435 -10.42 18.60 13.85
N THR A 436 -9.32 18.45 13.11
CA THR A 436 -8.23 19.45 13.01
C THR A 436 -7.93 19.86 11.57
N ILE A 437 -7.12 20.91 11.39
CA ILE A 437 -6.77 21.53 10.10
C ILE A 437 -6.15 20.58 9.07
N HIS A 438 -5.55 19.48 9.51
CA HIS A 438 -4.92 18.50 8.62
C HIS A 438 -5.74 17.20 8.48
N ASN A 439 -6.95 17.17 9.06
CA ASN A 439 -7.87 16.04 9.01
C ASN A 439 -9.26 16.52 8.52
N LEU A 440 -10.33 16.34 9.30
CA LEU A 440 -11.70 16.62 8.87
C LEU A 440 -11.92 18.07 8.43
N PHE A 441 -11.21 19.05 8.99
CA PHE A 441 -11.36 20.45 8.57
C PHE A 441 -10.92 20.66 7.12
N ALA A 442 -9.81 20.04 6.69
CA ALA A 442 -9.35 20.11 5.31
C ALA A 442 -10.35 19.47 4.34
N ILE A 443 -10.98 18.36 4.74
CA ILE A 443 -12.03 17.73 3.95
C ILE A 443 -13.29 18.61 3.87
N LYS A 444 -13.74 19.18 5.01
CA LYS A 444 -14.92 20.07 5.07
C LYS A 444 -14.73 21.35 4.27
N ASN A 445 -13.51 21.89 4.25
CA ASN A 445 -13.17 23.07 3.44
C ASN A 445 -12.91 22.75 1.98
N ASN A 446 -12.92 21.46 1.60
CA ASN A 446 -12.63 21.00 0.25
C ASN A 446 -11.22 21.45 -0.20
N ASP A 447 -10.22 21.33 0.68
CA ASP A 447 -8.85 21.83 0.47
C ASP A 447 -8.07 21.07 -0.62
N ASP A 448 -8.54 19.89 -1.04
CA ASP A 448 -7.93 19.08 -2.10
C ASP A 448 -8.97 18.80 -3.20
N PRO A 449 -8.77 19.29 -4.44
CA PRO A 449 -9.71 19.03 -5.53
C PRO A 449 -9.75 17.56 -5.96
N TYR A 450 -8.81 16.71 -5.52
CA TYR A 450 -8.83 15.26 -5.70
C TYR A 450 -9.43 14.52 -4.49
N LEU A 451 -10.12 15.24 -3.60
CA LEU A 451 -11.02 14.74 -2.54
C LEU A 451 -10.34 13.90 -1.44
N SER A 452 -9.01 13.81 -1.45
CA SER A 452 -8.25 12.91 -0.59
C SER A 452 -7.11 13.63 0.13
N TYR A 453 -7.39 14.81 0.71
CA TYR A 453 -6.38 15.71 1.28
C TYR A 453 -5.25 14.98 2.03
N GLN A 454 -4.01 15.34 1.71
CA GLN A 454 -2.83 14.87 2.41
C GLN A 454 -1.86 16.03 2.56
N LYS A 455 -1.39 16.24 3.79
CA LYS A 455 -0.42 17.27 4.10
C LYS A 455 0.97 16.96 3.52
N ASP A 456 1.44 15.74 3.73
CA ASP A 456 2.84 15.35 3.50
C ASP A 456 2.94 14.36 2.32
N TYR A 457 3.62 14.76 1.24
CA TYR A 457 3.96 13.89 0.10
C TYR A 457 5.45 13.56 0.15
N VAL A 458 5.77 12.49 0.88
CA VAL A 458 7.13 11.98 1.12
C VAL A 458 7.25 10.55 0.61
N TRP A 459 8.43 9.93 0.73
CA TRP A 459 8.60 8.50 0.44
C TRP A 459 7.55 7.66 1.18
N GLY A 460 6.73 6.92 0.43
CA GLY A 460 5.64 6.11 0.96
C GLY A 460 4.31 6.83 1.09
N SER A 461 4.12 7.98 0.42
CA SER A 461 2.91 8.79 0.45
C SER A 461 1.63 8.04 0.05
N ASN A 462 1.69 7.01 -0.79
CA ASN A 462 0.53 6.14 -1.07
C ASN A 462 0.14 5.28 0.14
N GLY A 463 1.13 4.78 0.89
CA GLY A 463 0.90 4.17 2.19
C GLY A 463 0.28 5.16 3.18
N THR A 464 0.75 6.41 3.19
CA THR A 464 0.18 7.51 3.97
C THR A 464 -1.29 7.79 3.59
N LYS A 465 -1.64 7.77 2.29
CA LYS A 465 -3.03 7.89 1.82
C LYS A 465 -3.90 6.76 2.38
N ALA A 466 -3.44 5.52 2.29
CA ALA A 466 -4.17 4.37 2.84
C ALA A 466 -4.38 4.49 4.35
N LYS A 467 -3.35 4.90 5.10
CA LYS A 467 -3.43 5.15 6.54
C LYS A 467 -4.40 6.27 6.89
N GLN A 468 -4.42 7.36 6.11
CA GLN A 468 -5.37 8.47 6.30
C GLN A 468 -6.83 8.03 6.06
N GLY A 469 -7.08 7.21 5.03
CA GLY A 469 -8.40 6.60 4.84
C GLY A 469 -8.80 5.69 6.02
N ASN A 470 -7.85 4.91 6.56
CA ASN A 470 -8.08 4.10 7.76
C ASN A 470 -8.41 4.95 9.00
N ILE A 471 -7.76 6.10 9.19
CA ILE A 471 -8.06 7.06 10.27
C ILE A 471 -9.52 7.52 10.21
N TYR A 472 -10.04 7.88 9.02
CA TYR A 472 -11.45 8.28 8.92
C TYR A 472 -12.39 7.10 9.16
N TYR A 473 -12.08 5.93 8.63
CA TYR A 473 -12.92 4.75 8.85
C TYR A 473 -12.87 4.26 10.32
N ASN A 474 -11.83 4.58 11.09
CA ASN A 474 -11.79 4.28 12.51
C ASN A 474 -12.87 5.02 13.31
N LEU A 475 -13.35 6.18 12.84
CA LEU A 475 -14.56 6.81 13.39
C LEU A 475 -15.75 5.85 13.32
N VAL A 476 -15.84 5.07 12.25
CA VAL A 476 -16.88 4.06 12.06
C VAL A 476 -16.64 2.83 12.93
N GLN A 477 -15.45 2.23 12.80
CA GLN A 477 -15.09 0.99 13.47
C GLN A 477 -15.24 1.07 15.01
N TYR A 478 -14.92 2.23 15.58
CA TYR A 478 -14.93 2.46 17.02
C TYR A 478 -16.13 3.26 17.53
N ASN A 479 -17.10 3.56 16.64
CA ASN A 479 -18.29 4.36 16.93
C ASN A 479 -17.96 5.71 17.61
N ILE A 480 -17.04 6.44 16.99
CA ILE A 480 -16.62 7.79 17.38
C ILE A 480 -17.30 8.76 16.38
N MET A 481 -17.91 9.82 16.89
CA MET A 481 -18.78 10.72 16.11
C MET A 481 -19.89 9.95 15.37
N PRO A 482 -20.91 9.41 16.08
CA PRO A 482 -22.03 8.68 15.46
C PRO A 482 -22.77 9.47 14.37
N GLU A 483 -22.75 10.80 14.44
CA GLU A 483 -23.32 11.71 13.45
C GLU A 483 -22.55 11.76 12.12
N MET A 484 -21.28 11.32 12.11
CA MET A 484 -20.37 11.39 10.95
C MET A 484 -20.22 10.06 10.21
N GLN A 485 -20.89 8.99 10.65
CA GLN A 485 -20.59 7.61 10.22
C GLN A 485 -20.66 7.41 8.70
N ASP A 486 -21.75 7.84 8.06
CA ASP A 486 -21.92 7.68 6.61
C ASP A 486 -20.97 8.58 5.82
N GLU A 487 -20.66 9.76 6.38
CA GLU A 487 -19.72 10.69 5.77
C GLU A 487 -18.28 10.18 5.87
N ALA A 488 -17.88 9.65 7.03
CA ALA A 488 -16.57 9.07 7.27
C ALA A 488 -16.27 7.89 6.34
N LYS A 489 -17.28 7.04 6.04
CA LYS A 489 -17.16 5.98 5.02
C LYS A 489 -16.84 6.56 3.65
N LYS A 490 -17.60 7.57 3.21
CA LYS A 490 -17.42 8.24 1.91
C LYS A 490 -16.07 8.93 1.81
N ILE A 491 -15.62 9.59 2.89
CA ILE A 491 -14.30 10.22 2.97
C ILE A 491 -13.21 9.17 2.85
N ALA A 492 -13.29 8.07 3.60
CA ALA A 492 -12.31 6.99 3.55
C ALA A 492 -12.22 6.37 2.13
N GLU A 493 -13.35 6.25 1.43
CA GLU A 493 -13.41 5.73 0.06
C GLU A 493 -12.68 6.65 -0.96
N TYR A 494 -12.67 7.97 -0.76
CA TYR A 494 -11.91 8.88 -1.65
C TYR A 494 -10.40 8.60 -1.65
N TYR A 495 -9.85 8.10 -0.54
CA TYR A 495 -8.45 7.70 -0.48
C TYR A 495 -8.19 6.42 -1.30
N ILE A 496 -9.18 5.54 -1.43
CA ILE A 496 -9.13 4.39 -2.35
C ILE A 496 -9.17 4.90 -3.80
N HIS A 497 -10.12 5.79 -4.13
CA HIS A 497 -10.25 6.35 -5.48
C HIS A 497 -8.99 7.08 -5.93
N TYR A 498 -8.31 7.81 -5.02
CA TYR A 498 -7.00 8.43 -5.30
C TYR A 498 -5.97 7.40 -5.72
N LEU A 499 -5.87 6.28 -4.99
CA LEU A 499 -4.94 5.19 -5.30
C LEU A 499 -5.26 4.48 -6.61
N HIS A 500 -6.52 4.55 -7.07
CA HIS A 500 -7.01 3.90 -8.28
C HIS A 500 -7.04 4.79 -9.54
N GLY A 501 -6.73 6.08 -9.43
CA GLY A 501 -6.66 6.98 -10.59
C GLY A 501 -7.18 8.39 -10.40
N VAL A 502 -7.89 8.70 -9.30
CA VAL A 502 -8.38 10.06 -9.00
C VAL A 502 -7.23 10.90 -8.40
N ASN A 503 -6.22 11.15 -9.22
CA ASN A 503 -5.05 11.97 -8.91
C ASN A 503 -4.61 12.73 -10.18
N PRO A 504 -3.72 13.74 -10.07
CA PRO A 504 -3.29 14.54 -11.21
C PRO A 504 -2.61 13.75 -12.31
N LEU A 505 -2.09 12.56 -12.02
CA LEU A 505 -1.41 11.73 -13.00
C LEU A 505 -2.35 10.76 -13.71
N ASN A 506 -3.65 10.79 -13.38
CA ASN A 506 -4.65 9.83 -13.84
C ASN A 506 -4.16 8.38 -13.64
N LYS A 507 -3.45 8.12 -12.54
CA LYS A 507 -2.60 6.93 -12.37
C LYS A 507 -3.17 5.99 -11.32
N CYS A 508 -3.44 4.74 -11.68
CA CYS A 508 -3.64 3.68 -10.70
C CYS A 508 -2.26 3.28 -10.15
N TYR A 509 -2.05 3.44 -8.83
CA TYR A 509 -0.76 3.20 -8.19
C TYR A 509 -0.45 1.73 -7.91
N LEU A 510 -1.28 0.82 -8.42
CA LEU A 510 -1.03 -0.62 -8.40
C LEU A 510 -0.33 -1.04 -9.70
N THR A 511 0.62 -1.96 -9.62
CA THR A 511 1.32 -2.48 -10.80
C THR A 511 0.43 -3.31 -11.70
N ASN A 512 0.63 -3.19 -13.02
CA ASN A 512 0.14 -4.13 -14.04
C ASN A 512 -1.35 -4.52 -13.95
N MET A 513 -2.23 -3.54 -13.67
CA MET A 513 -3.64 -3.76 -13.41
C MET A 513 -4.56 -3.63 -14.64
N SER A 514 -3.98 -3.51 -15.85
CA SER A 514 -4.76 -3.34 -17.10
C SER A 514 -5.72 -4.50 -17.37
N ALA A 515 -5.29 -5.74 -17.10
CA ALA A 515 -6.14 -6.94 -17.20
C ALA A 515 -7.32 -6.95 -16.20
N TYR A 516 -7.28 -6.09 -15.19
CA TYR A 516 -8.27 -5.95 -14.13
C TYR A 516 -9.03 -4.62 -14.17
N GLY A 517 -8.89 -3.85 -15.26
CA GLY A 517 -9.67 -2.64 -15.54
C GLY A 517 -8.91 -1.32 -15.44
N ALA A 518 -7.69 -1.28 -14.90
CA ALA A 518 -6.92 -0.05 -14.80
C ALA A 518 -5.98 0.14 -16.01
N GLU A 519 -6.47 0.85 -17.03
CA GLU A 519 -5.74 1.12 -18.28
C GLU A 519 -4.44 1.92 -18.09
N ASN A 520 -4.38 2.81 -17.09
CA ASN A 520 -3.17 3.57 -16.73
C ASN A 520 -2.74 3.21 -15.30
N SER A 521 -2.25 1.99 -15.12
CA SER A 521 -1.65 1.49 -13.88
C SER A 521 -0.13 1.68 -13.87
N VAL A 522 0.53 1.44 -12.72
CA VAL A 522 2.00 1.43 -12.64
C VAL A 522 2.55 0.34 -13.57
N ASN A 523 3.57 0.68 -14.37
CA ASN A 523 4.16 -0.25 -15.33
C ASN A 523 5.58 -0.72 -14.97
N GLN A 524 6.30 -0.03 -14.08
CA GLN A 524 7.63 -0.40 -13.58
C GLN A 524 7.82 0.08 -12.14
N ILE A 525 8.60 -0.64 -11.34
CA ILE A 525 8.87 -0.39 -9.92
C ILE A 525 10.32 -0.70 -9.58
N TYR A 526 10.87 -0.04 -8.55
CA TYR A 526 12.15 -0.45 -7.99
C TYR A 526 12.01 -1.79 -7.27
N HIS A 527 12.66 -2.85 -7.78
CA HIS A 527 12.63 -4.18 -7.18
C HIS A 527 13.77 -5.09 -7.69
N MET A 528 14.41 -5.86 -6.79
CA MET A 528 15.55 -6.74 -7.12
C MET A 528 15.19 -7.98 -7.94
N TRP A 529 13.92 -8.41 -7.90
CA TRP A 529 13.38 -9.33 -8.90
C TRP A 529 13.11 -8.64 -10.24
N PHE A 530 12.45 -7.49 -10.26
CA PHE A 530 11.99 -6.84 -11.49
C PHE A 530 12.97 -5.79 -11.98
N VAL A 531 14.27 -6.10 -11.95
CA VAL A 531 15.37 -5.14 -12.16
C VAL A 531 15.30 -4.39 -13.48
N GLN A 532 15.82 -3.16 -13.47
CA GLN A 532 15.99 -2.32 -14.65
C GLN A 532 16.67 -3.08 -15.79
N GLY A 533 16.08 -3.02 -16.99
CA GLY A 533 16.56 -3.69 -18.19
C GLY A 533 16.18 -5.18 -18.29
N SER A 534 15.45 -5.74 -17.32
CA SER A 534 14.95 -7.11 -17.41
C SER A 534 14.01 -7.28 -18.61
N LYS A 535 14.41 -8.13 -19.56
CA LYS A 535 13.60 -8.50 -20.74
C LYS A 535 12.25 -9.14 -20.36
N LYS A 536 12.14 -9.68 -19.14
CA LYS A 536 10.92 -10.34 -18.66
C LYS A 536 10.05 -9.40 -17.83
N TRP A 537 10.64 -8.65 -16.89
CA TRP A 537 9.86 -8.09 -15.78
C TRP A 537 10.00 -6.59 -15.54
N ASP A 538 10.88 -5.87 -16.23
CA ASP A 538 11.14 -4.45 -15.92
C ASP A 538 9.91 -3.56 -16.13
N GLU A 539 9.39 -3.51 -17.36
CA GLU A 539 8.33 -2.56 -17.72
C GLU A 539 7.21 -3.23 -18.52
N VAL A 540 5.96 -3.05 -18.07
CA VAL A 540 4.77 -3.51 -18.81
C VAL A 540 4.70 -2.84 -20.19
N GLY A 541 4.55 -3.65 -21.24
CA GLY A 541 4.47 -3.19 -22.62
C GLY A 541 5.82 -3.06 -23.33
N LYS A 542 6.94 -3.15 -22.60
CA LYS A 542 8.30 -3.27 -23.20
C LYS A 542 8.93 -4.63 -22.91
N SER A 543 8.87 -5.07 -21.66
CA SER A 543 9.27 -6.42 -21.25
C SER A 543 8.17 -7.43 -21.57
N THR A 544 8.52 -8.72 -21.55
CA THR A 544 7.56 -9.80 -21.88
C THR A 544 6.34 -9.80 -20.96
N TYR A 545 6.51 -9.45 -19.68
CA TYR A 545 5.46 -9.49 -18.66
C TYR A 545 5.34 -8.20 -17.82
N GLY A 546 6.47 -7.61 -17.40
CA GLY A 546 6.50 -6.55 -16.38
C GLY A 546 6.39 -7.09 -14.93
N PRO A 547 6.33 -6.21 -13.91
CA PRO A 547 6.07 -6.64 -12.54
C PRO A 547 4.68 -7.31 -12.43
N PRO A 548 4.47 -8.24 -11.47
CA PRO A 548 3.17 -8.85 -11.24
C PRO A 548 2.10 -7.81 -10.92
N PRO A 549 0.81 -8.11 -11.16
CA PRO A 549 -0.28 -7.22 -10.80
C PRO A 549 -0.39 -7.02 -9.28
N GLY A 550 -0.72 -5.80 -8.84
CA GLY A 550 -1.23 -5.53 -7.50
C GLY A 550 -0.28 -4.89 -6.48
N PHE A 551 1.00 -4.71 -6.79
CA PHE A 551 1.94 -4.02 -5.88
C PHE A 551 1.60 -2.55 -5.82
N ILE A 552 1.42 -2.02 -4.61
CA ILE A 552 1.31 -0.58 -4.38
C ILE A 552 2.71 0.04 -4.27
N THR A 553 2.97 1.10 -5.03
CA THR A 553 4.24 1.84 -4.97
C THR A 553 4.26 2.87 -3.86
N GLY A 554 5.45 3.38 -3.53
CA GLY A 554 5.64 4.45 -2.55
C GLY A 554 4.82 5.71 -2.87
N GLY A 555 4.70 6.08 -4.14
CA GLY A 555 3.86 7.20 -4.59
C GLY A 555 4.59 8.54 -4.65
N PRO A 556 3.85 9.65 -4.85
CA PRO A 556 4.47 10.96 -5.02
C PRO A 556 5.33 11.39 -3.84
N ASN A 557 6.54 11.82 -4.13
CA ASN A 557 7.51 12.27 -3.14
C ASN A 557 8.08 13.62 -3.57
N LYS A 558 7.55 14.70 -2.98
CA LYS A 558 7.99 16.07 -3.27
C LYS A 558 9.47 16.30 -2.93
N GLU A 559 9.98 15.54 -1.96
CA GLU A 559 11.35 15.62 -1.47
C GLU A 559 12.29 14.69 -2.26
N TYR A 560 11.84 14.09 -3.37
CA TYR A 560 12.70 13.29 -4.23
C TYR A 560 13.89 14.10 -4.73
N ASP A 561 15.07 13.52 -4.59
CA ASP A 561 16.25 13.90 -5.34
C ASP A 561 17.05 12.64 -5.71
N TRP A 562 17.84 12.74 -6.78
CA TRP A 562 18.90 11.78 -7.07
C TRP A 562 20.00 11.88 -5.99
N ASP A 563 20.96 10.98 -6.04
CA ASP A 563 22.07 10.96 -5.09
C ASP A 563 22.85 12.28 -5.12
N LYS A 564 23.39 12.67 -3.96
CA LYS A 564 24.20 13.90 -3.81
C LYS A 564 25.45 13.91 -4.69
N CYS A 565 25.89 12.74 -5.16
CA CYS A 565 26.98 12.63 -6.11
C CYS A 565 26.61 13.21 -7.48
N CYS A 566 25.34 13.21 -7.88
CA CYS A 566 24.92 13.77 -9.16
C CYS A 566 25.02 15.31 -9.18
N PRO A 567 25.35 15.92 -10.33
CA PRO A 567 25.53 15.27 -11.63
C PRO A 567 26.96 14.75 -11.94
N GLU A 568 28.00 15.19 -11.23
CA GLU A 568 29.40 15.03 -11.69
C GLU A 568 30.39 14.46 -10.64
N ASN A 569 29.93 14.04 -9.47
CA ASN A 569 30.77 13.61 -8.33
C ASN A 569 30.55 12.13 -7.92
N CYS A 570 30.04 11.26 -8.80
CA CYS A 570 29.76 9.85 -8.53
C CYS A 570 30.98 8.93 -8.70
N ASP A 571 32.15 9.37 -8.22
CA ASP A 571 33.44 8.67 -8.21
C ASP A 571 34.07 8.31 -9.58
N SER A 572 33.30 8.19 -10.66
CA SER A 572 33.78 7.88 -12.02
C SER A 572 32.95 8.55 -13.11
N LYS A 573 33.53 8.66 -14.32
CA LYS A 573 32.82 9.21 -15.49
C LYS A 573 31.61 8.36 -15.89
N GLU A 574 31.74 7.04 -15.78
CA GLU A 574 30.68 6.08 -16.10
C GLU A 574 29.51 6.22 -15.12
N ASN A 575 29.78 6.39 -13.83
CA ASN A 575 28.74 6.63 -12.83
C ASN A 575 28.08 8.00 -12.98
N ASN A 576 28.86 9.05 -13.31
CA ASN A 576 28.29 10.37 -13.63
C ASN A 576 27.34 10.31 -14.84
N ALA A 577 27.66 9.49 -15.84
CA ALA A 577 26.78 9.31 -17.00
C ALA A 577 25.38 8.76 -16.59
N LYS A 578 25.30 7.95 -15.53
CA LYS A 578 24.03 7.41 -15.02
C LYS A 578 23.07 8.48 -14.51
N CYS A 579 23.59 9.60 -14.00
CA CYS A 579 22.77 10.75 -13.58
C CYS A 579 21.92 11.32 -14.73
N PHE A 580 22.28 11.03 -15.99
CA PHE A 580 21.61 11.54 -17.18
C PHE A 580 20.90 10.46 -17.99
N GLU A 581 20.80 9.22 -17.48
CA GLU A 581 20.09 8.13 -18.15
C GLU A 581 18.58 8.39 -18.27
N LEU A 582 18.03 9.20 -17.38
CA LEU A 582 16.61 9.55 -17.33
C LEU A 582 16.44 11.04 -17.01
N ASP A 583 15.51 11.70 -17.69
CA ASP A 583 15.12 13.07 -17.31
C ASP A 583 14.26 13.03 -16.04
N VAL A 584 14.84 13.47 -14.92
CA VAL A 584 14.16 13.53 -13.62
C VAL A 584 13.38 14.82 -13.38
N LYS A 585 13.30 15.74 -14.36
CA LYS A 585 12.47 16.94 -14.25
C LYS A 585 11.00 16.66 -13.89
N PRO A 586 10.35 15.58 -14.38
CA PRO A 586 9.00 15.23 -13.95
C PRO A 586 8.86 14.84 -12.47
N LEU A 587 9.96 14.72 -11.72
CA LEU A 587 9.95 14.45 -10.28
C LEU A 587 10.35 15.68 -9.46
N LYS A 588 11.40 16.38 -9.89
CA LYS A 588 12.01 17.49 -9.15
C LYS A 588 11.27 18.81 -9.35
N ASN A 589 11.10 19.57 -8.27
CA ASN A 589 10.46 20.90 -8.28
C ASN A 589 9.04 20.89 -8.87
N GLN A 590 8.31 19.79 -8.67
CA GLN A 590 6.94 19.63 -9.12
C GLN A 590 5.94 19.94 -8.00
N PRO A 591 4.67 20.25 -8.33
CA PRO A 591 3.59 20.15 -7.35
C PRO A 591 3.60 18.78 -6.68
N ALA A 592 3.28 18.74 -5.38
CA ALA A 592 3.49 17.57 -4.53
C ALA A 592 2.84 16.29 -5.07
N GLN A 593 1.63 16.39 -5.62
CA GLN A 593 0.90 15.25 -6.20
C GLN A 593 1.46 14.78 -7.56
N LYS A 594 2.26 15.62 -8.22
CA LYS A 594 2.89 15.33 -9.52
C LYS A 594 4.33 14.83 -9.42
N SER A 595 4.95 14.86 -8.23
CA SER A 595 6.30 14.35 -7.98
C SER A 595 6.37 12.81 -7.98
N TYR A 596 5.92 12.19 -9.08
CA TYR A 596 5.92 10.75 -9.28
C TYR A 596 6.14 10.41 -10.74
N MET A 597 6.87 9.32 -10.98
CA MET A 597 7.10 8.74 -12.28
C MET A 597 7.23 7.23 -12.07
N ASP A 598 6.77 6.43 -13.02
CA ASP A 598 7.18 5.03 -13.04
C ASP A 598 8.60 4.98 -13.60
N PHE A 599 9.56 4.51 -12.81
CA PHE A 599 10.97 4.30 -13.20
C PHE A 599 11.65 3.35 -12.21
N ASN A 600 12.73 2.69 -12.64
CA ASN A 600 13.36 1.58 -11.90
C ASN A 600 14.89 1.72 -11.83
N GLN A 601 15.42 2.88 -12.21
CA GLN A 601 16.85 3.16 -12.10
C GLN A 601 17.25 3.23 -10.61
N GLY A 602 18.22 2.40 -10.24
CA GLY A 602 18.82 2.40 -8.91
C GLY A 602 19.74 3.61 -8.70
N TRP A 603 20.78 3.44 -7.88
CA TRP A 603 21.75 4.50 -7.67
C TRP A 603 22.45 4.87 -9.00
N PRO A 604 22.63 6.17 -9.29
CA PRO A 604 22.39 7.33 -8.43
C PRO A 604 21.01 7.99 -8.61
N LEU A 605 20.10 7.45 -9.43
CA LEU A 605 18.78 8.04 -9.67
C LEU A 605 17.74 7.71 -8.58
N ASN A 606 18.02 6.73 -7.71
CA ASN A 606 17.31 6.51 -6.44
C ASN A 606 15.78 6.33 -6.59
N SER A 607 15.34 5.56 -7.60
CA SER A 607 13.91 5.32 -7.86
C SER A 607 13.15 4.72 -6.67
N TRP A 608 13.85 4.06 -5.75
CA TRP A 608 13.25 3.46 -4.57
C TRP A 608 12.41 4.43 -3.73
N SER A 609 12.80 5.71 -3.71
CA SER A 609 12.11 6.75 -2.93
C SER A 609 10.75 7.19 -3.49
N VAL A 610 10.37 6.66 -4.65
CA VAL A 610 9.14 6.96 -5.39
C VAL A 610 8.41 5.66 -5.79
N GLY A 611 9.12 4.78 -6.49
CA GLY A 611 8.57 3.62 -7.17
C GLY A 611 8.73 2.28 -6.45
N GLU A 612 9.31 2.23 -5.25
CA GLU A 612 9.44 0.96 -4.49
C GLU A 612 8.13 0.56 -3.84
N ASN A 613 7.83 -0.75 -3.82
CA ASN A 613 6.75 -1.30 -3.00
C ASN A 613 7.20 -1.44 -1.54
N SER A 614 6.23 -1.55 -0.63
CA SER A 614 6.50 -2.07 0.71
C SER A 614 5.30 -2.87 1.17
N ASN A 615 5.55 -3.98 1.84
CA ASN A 615 4.51 -4.73 2.53
C ASN A 615 3.74 -3.86 3.53
N GLY A 616 4.38 -2.84 4.10
CA GLY A 616 3.74 -1.86 4.99
C GLY A 616 2.73 -0.96 4.28
N TYR A 617 3.01 -0.55 3.04
CA TYR A 617 2.04 0.17 2.22
C TYR A 617 0.89 -0.77 1.85
N GLN A 618 1.24 -2.00 1.46
CA GLN A 618 0.30 -3.02 1.01
C GLN A 618 -0.73 -3.37 2.08
N VAL A 619 -0.33 -3.68 3.32
CA VAL A 619 -1.30 -4.06 4.38
C VAL A 619 -2.24 -2.92 4.75
N GLN A 620 -1.78 -1.67 4.68
CA GLN A 620 -2.63 -0.52 4.97
C GLN A 620 -3.67 -0.31 3.87
N TYR A 621 -3.27 -0.48 2.61
CA TYR A 621 -4.19 -0.47 1.49
C TYR A 621 -5.19 -1.63 1.56
N LEU A 622 -4.73 -2.85 1.83
CA LEU A 622 -5.58 -4.03 2.01
C LEU A 622 -6.61 -3.83 3.13
N ARG A 623 -6.19 -3.36 4.30
CA ARG A 623 -7.08 -3.03 5.41
C ARG A 623 -8.13 -1.99 4.99
N LEU A 624 -7.71 -0.92 4.30
CA LEU A 624 -8.63 0.11 3.85
C LEU A 624 -9.63 -0.43 2.82
N LEU A 625 -9.15 -1.09 1.76
CA LEU A 625 -9.97 -1.62 0.67
C LEU A 625 -10.97 -2.66 1.16
N SER A 626 -10.55 -3.55 2.08
CA SER A 626 -11.40 -4.62 2.60
C SER A 626 -12.68 -4.10 3.25
N LYS A 627 -12.69 -2.88 3.81
CA LYS A 627 -13.89 -2.25 4.39
C LYS A 627 -15.01 -2.00 3.38
N PHE A 628 -14.67 -1.99 2.09
CA PHE A 628 -15.57 -1.73 0.97
C PHE A 628 -15.83 -2.99 0.12
N VAL A 629 -15.38 -4.16 0.58
CA VAL A 629 -15.64 -5.47 -0.03
C VAL A 629 -16.67 -6.24 0.79
N LYS A 630 -17.66 -6.86 0.12
CA LYS A 630 -18.81 -7.53 0.76
C LYS A 630 -18.86 -9.03 0.54
#